data_AF-A0A0G1J497-F1
#
_entry.id   AF-A0A0G1J497-F1
#
_cell.length_a   1.000
_cell.length_b   1.000
_cell.length_c   1.000
_cell.angle_alpha   90.00
_cell.angle_beta   90.00
_cell.angle_gamma   90.00
#
_symmetry.space_group_name_H-M   'P 1'
#
loop_
_entity.id
_entity.type
_entity.pdbx_description
1 polymer ?
#
loop_
_entity_poly.entity_id
_entity_poly.type
_entity_poly.pdbx_seq_one_letter_code
_entity_poly.pdbx_strand_id
1 'polypeptide(L)'
;MSFRDESEPQRLTFLLKDIVEGPKGKEIILSRADPTFVEKLFAREVPEVSSGSVLVKAIAREPGVRTKIAVASIQSGVDPVGSCVGQKGVRVQAVTNELGGERVDIILWSDDTAELLKASLSPAENLSVSLDDEKKLARVSAPEDQISLAIGKEGQNVRLAAKLTGLRIEVEGVPAPQKAAVQPKTKTKKTKKKTKPTEVK
;
A
#
# COMPACT_ATOMS: atom_id res chain seq x y z
N MET A 1 -32.62 30.40 -19.00
CA MET A 1 -32.22 28.98 -18.94
C MET A 1 -32.17 28.57 -17.47
N SER A 2 -33.19 27.87 -16.99
CA SER A 2 -33.23 27.32 -15.64
C SER A 2 -32.45 26.01 -15.61
N PHE A 3 -31.24 26.04 -15.03
CA PHE A 3 -30.52 24.83 -14.64
C PHE A 3 -31.27 24.23 -13.45
N ARG A 4 -32.24 23.35 -13.72
CA ARG A 4 -32.72 22.40 -12.72
C ARG A 4 -31.67 21.31 -12.67
N ASP A 5 -30.94 21.26 -11.56
CA ASP A 5 -30.11 20.11 -11.21
C ASP A 5 -31.09 18.96 -10.89
N GLU A 6 -31.44 18.19 -11.92
CA GLU A 6 -32.18 16.92 -11.80
C GLU A 6 -31.22 15.79 -11.40
N SER A 7 -30.48 15.98 -10.30
CA SER A 7 -29.74 14.89 -9.70
C SER A 7 -30.71 13.99 -8.93
N GLU A 8 -30.83 12.75 -9.40
CA GLU A 8 -31.55 11.68 -8.70
C GLU A 8 -31.09 11.59 -7.23
N PRO A 9 -32.01 11.35 -6.27
CA PRO A 9 -31.68 11.25 -4.86
C PRO A 9 -30.63 10.16 -4.62
N GLN A 10 -29.41 10.60 -4.32
CA GLN A 10 -28.28 9.71 -4.09
C GLN A 10 -28.26 9.23 -2.63
N ARG A 11 -28.20 7.91 -2.43
CA ARG A 11 -27.93 7.33 -1.11
C ARG A 11 -26.45 7.51 -0.78
N LEU A 12 -26.16 8.06 0.39
CA LEU A 12 -24.80 8.25 0.89
C LEU A 12 -24.64 7.55 2.24
N THR A 13 -23.56 6.79 2.39
CA THR A 13 -23.17 6.22 3.68
C THR A 13 -22.31 7.21 4.46
N PHE A 14 -22.47 7.27 5.78
CA PHE A 14 -21.66 8.11 6.66
C PHE A 14 -21.15 7.30 7.86
N LEU A 15 -19.99 7.69 8.40
CA LEU A 15 -19.59 7.30 9.74
C LEU A 15 -20.38 8.13 10.75
N LEU A 16 -21.07 7.48 11.68
CA LEU A 16 -21.56 8.13 12.89
C LEU A 16 -20.37 8.43 13.80
N LYS A 17 -20.01 9.71 13.91
CA LYS A 17 -18.83 10.15 14.67
C LYS A 17 -19.17 10.39 16.14
N ASP A 18 -20.30 11.05 16.41
CA ASP A 18 -20.70 11.40 17.77
C ASP A 18 -22.19 11.73 17.86
N ILE A 19 -22.73 11.73 19.07
CA ILE A 19 -24.06 12.24 19.40
C ILE A 19 -23.90 13.21 20.56
N VAL A 20 -24.13 14.50 20.30
CA VAL A 20 -23.95 15.57 21.28
C VAL A 20 -25.29 16.12 21.75
N GLU A 21 -25.38 16.52 23.02
CA GLU A 21 -26.57 17.20 23.54
C GLU A 21 -26.44 18.71 23.33
N GLY A 22 -27.29 19.26 22.47
CA GLY A 22 -27.37 20.68 22.19
C GLY A 22 -28.63 21.33 22.80
N PRO A 23 -28.75 22.67 22.72
CA PRO A 23 -29.90 23.41 23.25
C PRO A 23 -31.25 23.01 22.65
N LYS A 24 -31.25 22.36 21.48
CA LYS A 24 -32.44 21.92 20.73
C LYS A 24 -32.65 20.40 20.77
N GLY A 25 -31.88 19.67 21.58
CA GLY A 25 -31.91 18.21 21.66
C GLY A 25 -30.62 17.56 21.17
N LYS A 26 -30.68 16.26 20.87
CA LYS A 26 -29.51 15.48 20.44
C LYS A 26 -29.18 15.79 18.98
N GLU A 27 -27.93 16.13 18.72
CA GLU A 27 -27.39 16.35 17.39
C GLU A 27 -26.48 15.18 17.00
N ILE A 28 -26.65 14.69 15.76
CA ILE A 28 -25.91 13.55 15.24
C ILE A 28 -24.77 14.09 14.36
N ILE A 29 -23.53 13.83 14.76
CA ILE A 29 -22.34 14.23 14.00
C ILE A 29 -21.94 13.09 13.07
N LEU A 30 -21.95 13.37 11.77
CA LEU A 30 -21.60 12.42 10.72
C LEU A 30 -20.27 12.84 10.05
N SER A 31 -19.49 11.86 9.60
CA SER A 31 -18.24 12.11 8.89
C SER A 31 -18.03 11.15 7.73
N ARG A 32 -17.56 11.68 6.60
CA ARG A 32 -16.97 10.90 5.50
C ARG A 32 -15.48 11.13 5.36
N ALA A 33 -14.93 12.11 6.07
CA ALA A 33 -13.52 12.49 6.04
C ALA A 33 -12.66 11.71 7.04
N ASP A 34 -13.28 11.11 8.06
CA ASP A 34 -12.57 10.37 9.10
C ASP A 34 -11.90 9.09 8.51
N PRO A 35 -10.63 8.80 8.81
CA PRO A 35 -9.98 7.56 8.36
C PRO A 35 -10.72 6.29 8.79
N THR A 36 -11.38 6.31 9.94
CA THR A 36 -12.19 5.18 10.46
C THR A 36 -13.33 4.82 9.49
N PHE A 37 -13.81 5.79 8.69
CA PHE A 37 -14.81 5.51 7.68
C PHE A 37 -14.29 4.50 6.64
N VAL A 38 -13.03 4.64 6.19
CA VAL A 38 -12.41 3.72 5.23
C VAL A 38 -12.28 2.31 5.84
N GLU A 39 -11.82 2.23 7.08
CA GLU A 39 -11.72 0.96 7.82
C GLU A 39 -13.07 0.23 7.87
N LYS A 40 -14.15 0.95 8.23
CA LYS A 40 -15.51 0.38 8.29
C LYS A 40 -16.04 -0.03 6.93
N LEU A 41 -15.71 0.70 5.86
CA LEU A 41 -16.07 0.30 4.50
C LEU A 41 -15.36 -1.00 4.09
N PHE A 42 -14.07 -1.14 4.39
CA PHE A 42 -13.35 -2.39 4.16
C PHE A 42 -13.90 -3.54 5.01
N ALA A 43 -14.25 -3.31 6.27
CA ALA A 43 -14.87 -4.33 7.11
C ALA A 43 -16.27 -4.77 6.61
N ARG A 44 -16.99 -3.89 5.90
CA ARG A 44 -18.27 -4.21 5.24
C ARG A 44 -18.07 -5.01 3.94
N GLU A 45 -17.06 -4.64 3.15
CA GLU A 45 -16.82 -5.20 1.81
C GLU A 45 -15.98 -6.48 1.82
N VAL A 46 -15.07 -6.62 2.79
CA VAL A 46 -14.07 -7.71 2.84
C VAL A 46 -14.35 -8.60 4.05
N PRO A 47 -14.84 -9.85 3.85
CA PRO A 47 -15.13 -10.79 4.93
C PRO A 47 -13.93 -11.06 5.85
N GLU A 48 -12.73 -11.08 5.31
CA GLU A 48 -11.49 -11.33 6.05
C GLU A 48 -11.14 -10.17 7.00
N VAL A 49 -11.51 -8.93 6.64
CA VAL A 49 -11.37 -7.76 7.53
C VAL A 49 -12.45 -7.79 8.61
N SER A 50 -13.68 -8.16 8.24
CA SER A 50 -14.82 -8.28 9.16
C SER A 50 -14.60 -9.35 10.25
N SER A 51 -14.03 -10.49 9.86
CA SER A 51 -13.72 -11.61 10.75
C SER A 51 -12.42 -11.44 11.54
N GLY A 52 -11.61 -10.42 11.21
CA GLY A 52 -10.34 -10.14 11.86
C GLY A 52 -9.15 -10.96 11.35
N SER A 53 -9.33 -11.86 10.37
CA SER A 53 -8.22 -12.60 9.73
C SER A 53 -7.24 -11.68 8.98
N VAL A 54 -7.75 -10.54 8.49
CA VAL A 54 -6.95 -9.44 7.93
C VAL A 54 -7.17 -8.20 8.80
N LEU A 55 -6.08 -7.61 9.27
CA LEU A 55 -6.09 -6.43 10.12
C LEU A 55 -5.65 -5.20 9.32
N VAL A 56 -6.40 -4.11 9.47
CA VAL A 56 -5.97 -2.79 9.03
C VAL A 56 -5.03 -2.22 10.09
N LYS A 57 -3.75 -2.09 9.76
CA LYS A 57 -2.69 -1.67 10.69
C LYS A 57 -2.50 -0.16 10.72
N ALA A 58 -2.63 0.49 9.57
CA ALA A 58 -2.50 1.95 9.46
C ALA A 58 -3.28 2.48 8.26
N ILE A 59 -3.74 3.72 8.37
CA ILE A 59 -4.40 4.46 7.29
C ILE A 59 -3.80 5.86 7.22
N ALA A 60 -3.29 6.23 6.04
CA ALA A 60 -2.92 7.59 5.71
C ALA A 60 -3.86 8.10 4.63
N ARG A 61 -4.63 9.15 4.94
CA ARG A 61 -5.75 9.60 4.11
C ARG A 61 -5.70 11.08 3.81
N GLU A 62 -5.96 11.42 2.55
CA GLU A 62 -6.36 12.74 2.06
C GLU A 62 -7.78 12.60 1.47
N PRO A 63 -8.83 12.93 2.25
CA PRO A 63 -10.22 12.60 1.91
C PRO A 63 -10.64 13.12 0.53
N GLY A 64 -11.34 12.29 -0.23
CA GLY A 64 -11.82 12.60 -1.57
C GLY A 64 -10.75 12.54 -2.67
N VAL A 65 -9.48 12.33 -2.31
CA VAL A 65 -8.38 12.30 -3.30
C VAL A 65 -7.64 10.97 -3.29
N ARG A 66 -7.01 10.61 -2.17
CA ARG A 66 -6.18 9.40 -2.08
C ARG A 66 -6.04 8.90 -0.65
N THR A 67 -6.09 7.59 -0.48
CA THR A 67 -5.81 6.88 0.77
C THR A 67 -4.81 5.77 0.54
N LYS A 68 -3.84 5.65 1.46
CA LYS A 68 -3.01 4.46 1.63
C LYS A 68 -3.48 3.70 2.85
N ILE A 69 -3.75 2.41 2.68
CA ILE A 69 -4.14 1.50 3.75
C ILE A 69 -3.12 0.36 3.83
N ALA A 70 -2.56 0.15 5.02
CA ALA A 70 -1.62 -0.93 5.27
C ALA A 70 -2.33 -2.08 6.00
N VAL A 71 -2.25 -3.27 5.43
CA VAL A 71 -2.95 -4.46 5.91
C VAL A 71 -1.98 -5.60 6.22
N ALA A 72 -2.28 -6.36 7.27
CA ALA A 72 -1.56 -7.57 7.64
C ALA A 72 -2.55 -8.72 7.79
N SER A 73 -2.11 -9.97 7.56
CA SER A 73 -2.91 -11.13 7.94
C SER A 73 -2.39 -11.73 9.25
N ILE A 74 -3.31 -12.17 10.10
CA ILE A 74 -2.99 -12.98 11.29
C ILE A 74 -3.13 -14.48 11.02
N GLN A 75 -3.70 -14.85 9.86
CA GLN A 75 -3.98 -16.23 9.51
C GLN A 75 -3.03 -16.69 8.41
N SER A 76 -2.29 -17.77 8.68
CA SER A 76 -1.40 -18.37 7.69
C SER A 76 -2.18 -18.76 6.43
N GLY A 77 -1.64 -18.42 5.27
CA GLY A 77 -2.23 -18.74 3.96
C GLY A 77 -3.29 -17.75 3.46
N VAL A 78 -3.60 -16.69 4.22
CA VAL A 78 -4.46 -15.60 3.76
C VAL A 78 -3.58 -14.45 3.26
N ASP A 79 -3.76 -14.05 2.00
CA ASP A 79 -3.12 -12.87 1.44
C ASP A 79 -3.93 -11.61 1.78
N PRO A 80 -3.44 -10.72 2.67
CA PRO A 80 -4.21 -9.57 3.11
C PRO A 80 -4.43 -8.54 2.00
N VAL A 81 -3.48 -8.39 1.07
CA VAL A 81 -3.62 -7.44 -0.05
C VAL A 81 -4.62 -8.01 -1.05
N GLY A 82 -4.45 -9.27 -1.45
CA GLY A 82 -5.37 -9.96 -2.36
C GLY A 82 -6.80 -10.02 -1.85
N SER A 83 -7.01 -10.29 -0.56
CA SER A 83 -8.35 -10.28 0.07
C SER A 83 -9.01 -8.91 0.00
N CYS A 84 -8.26 -7.83 0.22
CA CYS A 84 -8.81 -6.47 0.16
C CYS A 84 -9.05 -5.97 -1.27
N VAL A 85 -8.21 -6.38 -2.22
CA VAL A 85 -8.37 -6.03 -3.65
C VAL A 85 -9.54 -6.81 -4.27
N GLY A 86 -9.64 -8.11 -3.96
CA GLY A 86 -10.61 -9.01 -4.57
C GLY A 86 -10.29 -9.34 -6.03
N GLN A 87 -11.10 -10.22 -6.64
CA GLN A 87 -10.91 -10.59 -8.05
C GLN A 87 -10.97 -9.35 -8.94
N LYS A 88 -9.91 -9.10 -9.71
CA LYS A 88 -9.80 -7.94 -10.62
C LYS A 88 -10.06 -6.58 -9.93
N GLY A 89 -9.82 -6.46 -8.62
CA GLY A 89 -10.02 -5.21 -7.90
C GLY A 89 -11.47 -4.88 -7.54
N VAL A 90 -12.42 -5.83 -7.68
CA VAL A 90 -13.85 -5.56 -7.47
C VAL A 90 -14.15 -5.00 -6.08
N ARG A 91 -13.51 -5.52 -5.02
CA ARG A 91 -13.76 -5.08 -3.63
C ARG A 91 -13.21 -3.67 -3.37
N VAL A 92 -11.95 -3.42 -3.73
CA VAL A 92 -11.36 -2.07 -3.59
C VAL A 92 -12.07 -1.03 -4.46
N GLN A 93 -12.58 -1.43 -5.63
CA GLN A 93 -13.37 -0.54 -6.49
C GLN A 93 -14.72 -0.20 -5.85
N ALA A 94 -15.40 -1.15 -5.20
CA ALA A 94 -16.64 -0.88 -4.47
C ALA A 94 -16.41 0.15 -3.35
N VAL A 95 -15.33 0.01 -2.57
CA VAL A 95 -14.94 0.99 -1.55
C VAL A 95 -14.61 2.35 -2.18
N THR A 96 -13.83 2.38 -3.26
CA THR A 96 -13.47 3.60 -4.00
C THR A 96 -14.71 4.35 -4.50
N ASN A 97 -15.69 3.63 -5.03
CA ASN A 97 -16.95 4.19 -5.50
C ASN A 97 -17.76 4.78 -4.34
N GLU A 98 -17.85 4.08 -3.21
CA GLU A 98 -18.52 4.59 -2.00
C GLU A 98 -17.82 5.83 -1.44
N LEU A 99 -16.50 5.98 -1.62
CA LEU A 99 -15.73 7.17 -1.25
C LEU A 99 -15.85 8.32 -2.25
N GLY A 100 -16.57 8.15 -3.36
CA GLY A 100 -16.74 9.18 -4.39
C GLY A 100 -15.55 9.30 -5.35
N GLY A 101 -14.85 8.18 -5.62
CA GLY A 101 -13.72 8.15 -6.55
C GLY A 101 -12.36 8.42 -5.90
N GLU A 102 -12.28 8.48 -4.57
CA GLU A 102 -11.02 8.55 -3.83
C GLU A 102 -10.12 7.34 -4.16
N ARG A 103 -8.89 7.58 -4.64
CA ARG A 103 -7.97 6.48 -5.00
C ARG A 103 -7.47 5.75 -3.77
N VAL A 104 -7.66 4.43 -3.69
CA VAL A 104 -7.22 3.62 -2.55
C VAL A 104 -6.04 2.72 -2.95
N ASP A 105 -4.87 2.95 -2.36
CA ASP A 105 -3.73 2.04 -2.46
C ASP A 105 -3.71 1.12 -1.23
N ILE A 106 -3.76 -0.19 -1.48
CA ILE A 106 -3.63 -1.21 -0.44
C ILE A 106 -2.19 -1.74 -0.46
N ILE A 107 -1.50 -1.68 0.67
CA ILE A 107 -0.12 -2.15 0.80
C ILE A 107 0.00 -3.19 1.90
N LEU A 108 0.99 -4.07 1.77
CA LEU A 108 1.33 -5.03 2.81
C LEU A 108 2.01 -4.29 3.97
N TRP A 109 1.53 -4.50 5.19
CA TRP A 109 2.21 -4.05 6.40
C TRP A 109 3.42 -4.94 6.67
N SER A 110 4.55 -4.31 7.03
CA SER A 110 5.72 -4.99 7.59
C SER A 110 6.10 -4.30 8.90
N ASP A 111 6.55 -5.08 9.88
CA ASP A 111 7.12 -4.54 11.11
C ASP A 111 8.55 -4.01 10.87
N ASP A 112 9.21 -4.44 9.78
CA ASP A 112 10.41 -3.76 9.29
C ASP A 112 10.00 -2.43 8.64
N THR A 113 10.44 -1.34 9.27
CA THR A 113 10.14 0.02 8.85
C THR A 113 10.67 0.32 7.44
N ALA A 114 11.81 -0.26 7.04
CA ALA A 114 12.37 -0.05 5.71
C ALA A 114 11.51 -0.73 4.63
N GLU A 115 11.01 -1.94 4.90
CA GLU A 115 10.08 -2.64 4.02
C GLU A 115 8.73 -1.94 3.93
N LEU A 116 8.17 -1.53 5.07
CA LEU A 116 6.92 -0.78 5.13
C LEU A 116 7.03 0.52 4.33
N LEU A 117 8.16 1.23 4.44
CA LEU A 117 8.39 2.46 3.68
C LEU A 117 8.46 2.20 2.17
N LYS A 118 9.20 1.16 1.73
CA LYS A 118 9.24 0.76 0.32
C LYS A 118 7.85 0.44 -0.22
N ALA A 119 7.07 -0.34 0.53
CA ALA A 119 5.68 -0.65 0.18
C ALA A 119 4.81 0.61 0.10
N SER A 120 5.00 1.55 1.03
CA SER A 120 4.24 2.81 1.11
C SER A 120 4.48 3.74 -0.07
N LEU A 121 5.66 3.68 -0.69
CA LEU A 121 6.02 4.49 -1.86
C LEU A 121 5.57 3.88 -3.19
N SER A 122 4.96 2.69 -3.19
CA SER A 122 4.28 2.11 -4.35
C SER A 122 3.38 3.15 -5.03
N PRO A 123 3.47 3.32 -6.37
CA PRO A 123 4.02 2.39 -7.37
C PRO A 123 5.53 2.54 -7.70
N ALA A 124 6.29 3.36 -6.97
CA ALA A 124 7.72 3.49 -7.26
C ALA A 124 8.51 2.24 -6.86
N GLU A 125 9.37 1.76 -7.76
CA GLU A 125 10.13 0.51 -7.59
C GLU A 125 11.63 0.73 -7.48
N ASN A 126 12.38 -0.32 -7.13
CA ASN A 126 13.86 -0.32 -7.06
C ASN A 126 14.44 0.75 -6.12
N LEU A 127 13.73 1.00 -5.02
CA LEU A 127 14.11 2.00 -4.00
C LEU A 127 15.11 1.42 -3.00
N SER A 128 16.16 2.20 -2.71
CA SER A 128 17.04 1.96 -1.56
C SER A 128 16.63 2.85 -0.41
N VAL A 129 16.63 2.32 0.82
CA VAL A 129 16.18 3.04 2.02
C VAL A 129 17.30 3.02 3.05
N SER A 130 17.65 4.18 3.58
CA SER A 130 18.50 4.36 4.76
C SER A 130 17.68 5.04 5.85
N LEU A 131 17.61 4.42 7.03
CA LEU A 131 16.89 4.95 8.18
C LEU A 131 17.85 5.61 9.16
N ASP A 132 17.43 6.76 9.69
CA ASP A 132 18.03 7.46 10.83
C ASP A 132 16.97 7.50 11.94
N ASP A 133 17.06 6.53 12.84
CA ASP A 133 16.07 6.33 13.92
C ASP A 133 16.07 7.48 14.94
N GLU A 134 17.23 8.12 15.16
CA GLU A 134 17.34 9.25 16.09
C GLU A 134 16.55 10.47 15.57
N LYS A 135 16.61 10.72 14.25
CA LYS A 135 15.92 11.85 13.62
C LYS A 135 14.53 11.52 13.09
N LYS A 136 14.09 10.25 13.18
CA LYS A 136 12.89 9.73 12.49
C LYS A 136 12.88 10.12 11.01
N LEU A 137 14.03 9.98 10.36
CA LEU A 137 14.26 10.39 8.99
C LEU A 137 14.60 9.17 8.13
N ALA A 138 13.96 9.05 6.99
CA ALA A 138 14.31 8.08 5.96
C ALA A 138 14.81 8.79 4.71
N ARG A 139 16.01 8.42 4.26
CA ARG A 139 16.53 8.79 2.95
C ARG A 139 16.25 7.67 1.97
N VAL A 140 15.57 8.02 0.89
CA VAL A 140 15.14 7.10 -0.15
C VAL A 140 15.86 7.45 -1.44
N SER A 141 16.73 6.56 -1.90
CA SER A 141 17.37 6.68 -3.19
C SER A 141 16.52 5.97 -4.24
N ALA A 142 16.09 6.72 -5.26
CA ALA A 142 15.27 6.23 -6.36
C ALA A 142 16.01 6.40 -7.70
N PRO A 143 15.85 5.45 -8.64
CA PRO A 143 16.23 5.68 -10.04
C PRO A 143 15.54 6.93 -10.60
N GLU A 144 16.20 7.65 -11.51
CA GLU A 144 15.69 8.93 -12.05
C GLU A 144 14.28 8.84 -12.63
N ASP A 145 13.93 7.73 -13.27
CA ASP A 145 12.60 7.45 -13.83
C ASP A 145 11.54 7.19 -12.75
N GLN A 146 11.95 6.80 -11.54
CA GLN A 146 11.08 6.48 -10.40
C GLN A 146 10.90 7.66 -9.44
N ILE A 147 11.74 8.69 -9.48
CA ILE A 147 11.66 9.86 -8.58
C ILE A 147 10.27 10.50 -8.65
N SER A 148 9.76 10.73 -9.87
CA SER A 148 8.46 11.37 -10.08
C SER A 148 7.32 10.55 -9.48
N LEU A 149 7.37 9.21 -9.59
CA LEU A 149 6.39 8.30 -9.00
C LEU A 149 6.51 8.28 -7.47
N ALA A 150 7.73 8.25 -6.94
CA ALA A 150 8.00 8.23 -5.50
C ALA A 150 7.46 9.49 -4.81
N ILE A 151 7.72 10.67 -5.38
CA ILE A 151 7.19 11.95 -4.89
C ILE A 151 5.67 12.02 -5.11
N GLY A 152 5.22 11.69 -6.31
CA GLY A 152 3.83 11.80 -6.75
C GLY A 152 3.41 13.24 -7.06
N LYS A 153 2.20 13.41 -7.62
CA LYS A 153 1.64 14.73 -7.92
C LYS A 153 1.60 15.59 -6.64
N GLU A 154 2.21 16.77 -6.68
CA GLU A 154 2.30 17.70 -5.54
C GLU A 154 2.89 17.10 -4.25
N GLY A 155 3.72 16.05 -4.37
CA GLY A 155 4.28 15.35 -3.22
C GLY A 155 3.27 14.49 -2.45
N GLN A 156 2.09 14.22 -3.02
CA GLN A 156 1.05 13.47 -2.33
C GLN A 156 1.49 12.05 -1.94
N ASN A 157 2.24 11.35 -2.79
CA ASN A 157 2.62 9.97 -2.52
C ASN A 157 3.58 9.88 -1.33
N VAL A 158 4.63 10.71 -1.35
CA VAL A 158 5.61 10.80 -0.25
C VAL A 158 4.96 11.31 1.05
N ARG A 159 4.01 12.25 0.97
CA ARG A 159 3.30 12.76 2.15
C ARG A 159 2.41 11.71 2.80
N LEU A 160 1.69 10.92 2.00
CA LEU A 160 0.89 9.81 2.50
C LEU A 160 1.78 8.71 3.09
N ALA A 161 2.91 8.37 2.44
CA ALA A 161 3.88 7.43 2.99
C ALA A 161 4.49 7.91 4.31
N ALA A 162 4.81 9.20 4.43
CA ALA A 162 5.31 9.81 5.66
C ALA A 162 4.28 9.73 6.79
N LYS A 163 3.01 10.04 6.51
CA LYS A 163 1.91 9.89 7.48
C LYS A 163 1.72 8.43 7.90
N LEU A 164 1.84 7.49 6.97
CA LEU A 164 1.61 6.05 7.22
C LEU A 164 2.72 5.42 8.06
N THR A 165 3.97 5.79 7.80
CA THR A 165 5.16 5.27 8.49
C THR A 165 5.53 6.06 9.75
N GLY A 166 5.06 7.31 9.86
CA GLY A 166 5.44 8.22 10.93
C GLY A 166 6.85 8.82 10.76
N LEU A 167 7.46 8.67 9.58
CA LEU A 167 8.81 9.16 9.27
C LEU A 167 8.78 10.41 8.40
N ARG A 168 9.82 11.24 8.53
CA ARG A 168 10.17 12.21 7.49
C ARG A 168 10.85 11.47 6.35
N ILE A 169 10.47 11.76 5.11
CA ILE A 169 10.99 11.07 3.94
C ILE A 169 11.66 12.08 3.02
N GLU A 170 12.93 11.86 2.71
CA GLU A 170 13.71 12.60 1.71
C GLU A 170 13.97 11.67 0.53
N VAL A 171 13.58 12.09 -0.68
CA VAL A 171 13.76 11.30 -1.90
C VAL A 171 14.88 11.93 -2.73
N GLU A 172 15.89 11.14 -3.05
CA GLU A 172 17.05 11.56 -3.84
C GLU A 172 17.19 10.69 -5.08
N GLY A 173 17.60 11.32 -6.18
CA GLY A 173 17.89 10.62 -7.42
C GLY A 173 19.26 9.96 -7.39
N VAL A 174 19.31 8.68 -7.72
CA VAL A 174 20.56 7.97 -7.97
C VAL A 174 20.61 7.47 -9.42
N PRO A 175 21.81 7.47 -10.05
CA PRO A 175 22.00 6.80 -11.32
C PRO A 175 21.53 5.35 -11.21
N ALA A 176 20.77 4.88 -12.19
CA ALA A 176 20.22 3.53 -12.17
C ALA A 176 21.32 2.50 -11.84
N PRO A 177 21.10 1.57 -10.89
CA PRO A 177 22.10 0.59 -10.55
C PRO A 177 22.47 -0.20 -11.80
N GLN A 178 23.75 -0.14 -12.19
CA GLN A 178 24.29 -1.02 -13.22
C GLN A 178 24.08 -2.44 -12.70
N LYS A 179 23.17 -3.20 -13.34
CA LYS A 179 22.97 -4.61 -13.02
C LYS A 179 24.34 -5.27 -13.06
N ALA A 180 24.85 -5.70 -11.90
CA ALA A 180 26.06 -6.48 -11.82
C ALA A 180 25.87 -7.68 -12.75
N ALA A 181 26.66 -7.73 -13.83
CA ALA A 181 26.64 -8.83 -14.77
C ALA A 181 26.89 -10.12 -13.98
N VAL A 182 25.89 -11.00 -13.95
CA VAL A 182 26.06 -12.36 -13.44
C VAL A 182 27.08 -13.02 -14.35
N GLN A 183 28.33 -13.10 -13.90
CA GLN A 183 29.37 -13.87 -14.58
C GLN A 183 28.89 -15.32 -14.65
N PRO A 184 28.82 -15.95 -15.83
CA PRO A 184 28.52 -17.37 -15.94
C PRO A 184 29.63 -18.17 -15.24
N LYS A 185 29.28 -18.89 -14.18
CA LYS A 185 30.18 -19.86 -13.54
C LYS A 185 30.65 -20.87 -14.59
N THR A 186 31.94 -20.83 -14.89
CA THR A 186 32.69 -21.80 -15.69
C THR A 186 32.49 -23.21 -15.14
N LYS A 187 31.94 -24.11 -15.95
CA LYS A 187 31.86 -25.55 -15.65
C LYS A 187 33.27 -26.14 -15.63
N THR A 188 33.78 -26.41 -14.44
CA THR A 188 35.03 -27.17 -14.22
C THR A 188 34.87 -28.61 -14.76
N LYS A 189 35.79 -28.99 -15.64
CA LYS A 189 35.99 -30.33 -16.22
C LYS A 189 36.00 -31.41 -15.12
N LYS A 190 35.11 -32.42 -15.21
CA LYS A 190 35.33 -33.73 -14.59
C LYS A 190 36.02 -34.65 -15.60
N THR A 191 37.29 -34.89 -15.37
CA THR A 191 38.13 -35.91 -16.00
C THR A 191 37.60 -37.31 -15.64
N LYS A 192 37.08 -38.06 -16.62
CA LYS A 192 36.78 -39.49 -16.47
C LYS A 192 38.08 -40.29 -16.62
N LYS A 193 38.59 -40.82 -15.51
CA LYS A 193 39.56 -41.92 -15.46
C LYS A 193 38.86 -43.18 -16.01
N LYS A 194 39.25 -43.68 -17.18
CA LYS A 194 38.86 -45.02 -17.66
C LYS A 194 39.93 -46.01 -17.23
N THR A 195 39.58 -46.88 -16.30
CA THR A 195 40.28 -48.11 -15.95
C THR A 195 40.05 -49.16 -17.04
N LYS A 196 41.13 -49.83 -17.46
CA LYS A 196 41.11 -51.05 -18.28
C LYS A 196 40.39 -52.19 -17.54
N PRO A 197 39.79 -53.13 -18.28
CA PRO A 197 40.09 -54.53 -18.01
C PRO A 197 40.66 -55.26 -19.21
N THR A 198 41.45 -56.26 -18.85
CA THR A 198 42.26 -57.21 -19.61
C THR A 198 41.40 -58.34 -20.21
N GLU A 199 41.81 -58.84 -21.38
CA GLU A 199 41.63 -60.18 -22.01
C GLU A 199 40.27 -60.91 -21.97
N VAL A 200 39.89 -61.51 -23.11
CA VAL A 200 40.08 -62.95 -23.41
C VAL A 200 39.55 -63.26 -24.82
N LYS A 201 40.39 -64.00 -25.57
CA LYS A 201 40.23 -64.63 -26.90
C LYS A 201 40.31 -63.77 -28.16
#